data_AF-A0A660XYB5-F1
#
_entry.id   AF-A0A660XYB5-F1
#
_cell.length_a   1.000
_cell.length_b   1.000
_cell.length_c   1.000
_cell.angle_alpha   90.00
_cell.angle_beta   90.00
_cell.angle_gamma   90.00
#
_symmetry.space_group_name_H-M   'P 1'
#
loop_
_entity.id
_entity.type
_entity.pdbx_description
1 polymer ?
#
loop_
_entity_poly.entity_id
_entity_poly.type
_entity_poly.pdbx_seq_one_letter_code
_entity_poly.pdbx_strand_id
1 'polypeptide(L)'
;MHRILYLVQKEFRQILREKAYIGILFGMPLIQLVILGFAINTDVTNIPVAFVDLDRSAASRRVLDAVTVTDYFTYYDVAQSER
;
A
#
# COMPACT_ATOMS: atom_id res chain seq x y z
N MET A 1 -14.00 -32.95 28.62
CA MET A 1 -12.88 -32.00 28.38
C MET A 1 -11.53 -32.68 28.11
N HIS A 2 -11.17 -33.78 28.79
CA HIS A 2 -9.86 -34.45 28.64
C HIS A 2 -9.48 -34.88 27.20
N ARG A 3 -10.44 -35.33 26.38
CA ARG A 3 -10.18 -35.77 25.00
C ARG A 3 -9.69 -34.64 24.08
N ILE A 4 -10.26 -33.44 24.22
CA ILE A 4 -9.89 -32.28 23.39
C ILE A 4 -8.46 -31.84 23.72
N LEU A 5 -8.13 -31.77 25.01
CA LEU A 5 -6.77 -31.46 25.48
C LEU A 5 -5.74 -32.46 24.95
N TYR A 6 -6.07 -33.74 24.93
CA TYR A 6 -5.20 -34.78 24.39
C TYR A 6 -4.97 -34.63 22.88
N LEU A 7 -6.03 -34.31 22.12
CA LEU A 7 -5.93 -34.02 20.69
C LEU A 7 -5.06 -32.79 20.42
N VAL A 8 -5.27 -31.69 21.16
CA VAL A 8 -4.47 -30.47 21.02
C VAL A 8 -2.99 -30.74 21.30
N GLN A 9 -2.67 -31.48 22.37
CA GLN A 9 -1.27 -31.84 22.68
C GLN A 9 -0.64 -32.70 21.59
N LYS A 10 -1.39 -33.64 21.01
CA LYS A 10 -0.93 -34.46 19.89
C LYS A 10 -0.57 -33.60 18.67
N GLU A 11 -1.48 -32.72 18.26
CA GLU A 11 -1.28 -31.87 17.08
C GLU A 11 -0.15 -30.85 17.31
N PHE A 12 -0.04 -30.26 18.50
CA PHE A 12 1.09 -29.38 18.84
C PHE A 12 2.43 -30.09 18.70
N ARG A 13 2.52 -31.32 19.22
CA ARG A 13 3.75 -32.12 19.11
C ARG A 13 4.04 -32.48 17.65
N GLN A 14 3.02 -32.72 16.84
CA GLN A 14 3.16 -33.01 15.41
C GLN A 14 3.70 -31.79 14.65
N ILE A 15 3.10 -30.62 14.85
CA ILE A 15 3.54 -29.35 14.24
C ILE A 15 4.99 -29.05 14.62
N LEU A 16 5.37 -29.21 15.90
CA LEU A 16 6.73 -28.95 16.38
C LEU A 16 7.77 -29.96 15.89
N ARG A 17 7.37 -31.20 15.55
CA ARG A 17 8.31 -32.23 15.04
C ARG A 17 8.50 -32.11 13.54
N GLU A 18 7.48 -31.67 12.82
CA GLU A 18 7.51 -31.61 11.36
C GLU A 18 7.97 -30.24 10.86
N LYS A 19 9.22 -30.21 10.39
CA LYS A 19 9.90 -28.98 9.92
C LYS A 19 9.11 -28.22 8.85
N ALA A 20 8.35 -28.91 8.01
CA ALA A 20 7.51 -28.30 6.98
C ALA A 20 6.40 -27.43 7.58
N TYR A 21 5.72 -27.91 8.64
CA TYR A 21 4.68 -27.14 9.31
C TYR A 21 5.23 -25.91 10.03
N ILE A 22 6.40 -26.03 10.67
CA ILE A 22 7.10 -24.87 11.25
C ILE A 22 7.45 -23.86 10.14
N GLY A 23 7.96 -24.35 9.01
CA GLY A 23 8.29 -23.52 7.85
C GLY A 23 7.08 -22.76 7.31
N ILE A 24 5.90 -23.38 7.23
CA ILE A 24 4.68 -22.71 6.79
C ILE A 24 4.17 -21.73 7.86
N LEU A 25 4.17 -22.14 9.14
CA LEU A 25 3.68 -21.35 10.27
C LEU A 25 4.38 -19.99 10.37
N PHE A 26 5.69 -19.94 10.08
CA PHE A 26 6.47 -18.69 10.10
C PHE A 26 6.72 -18.13 8.70
N GLY A 27 7.02 -18.97 7.72
CA GLY A 27 7.37 -18.55 6.37
C GLY A 27 6.22 -17.88 5.64
N MET A 28 5.00 -18.41 5.73
CA MET A 28 3.85 -17.81 5.05
C MET A 28 3.54 -16.40 5.62
N PRO A 29 3.46 -16.18 6.94
CA PRO A 29 3.32 -14.82 7.49
C PRO A 29 4.48 -13.89 7.16
N LEU A 30 5.72 -14.37 7.13
CA LEU A 30 6.88 -13.54 6.74
C LEU A 30 6.77 -13.06 5.29
N ILE A 31 6.41 -13.97 4.37
CA ILE A 31 6.15 -13.61 2.97
C ILE A 31 5.01 -12.58 2.89
N GLN A 32 3.93 -12.77 3.66
CA GLN A 32 2.83 -11.80 3.73
C GLN A 32 3.30 -10.43 4.22
N LEU A 33 4.15 -10.37 5.25
CA LEU A 33 4.71 -9.10 5.73
C LEU A 33 5.59 -8.42 4.70
N VAL A 34 6.39 -9.19 3.94
CA VAL A 34 7.19 -8.65 2.85
C VAL A 34 6.28 -8.08 1.76
N ILE A 35 5.31 -8.86 1.27
CA ILE A 35 4.35 -8.40 0.26
C ILE A 35 3.62 -7.16 0.74
N LEU A 36 3.13 -7.16 1.99
CA LEU A 36 2.45 -6.02 2.58
C LEU A 36 3.38 -4.81 2.73
N GLY A 37 4.63 -4.99 3.15
CA GLY A 37 5.61 -3.91 3.27
C GLY A 37 5.97 -3.28 1.92
N PHE A 38 5.96 -4.06 0.83
CA PHE A 38 6.08 -3.51 -0.51
C PHE A 38 4.78 -2.84 -0.98
N ALA A 39 3.63 -3.45 -0.72
CA ALA A 39 2.32 -2.95 -1.17
C ALA A 39 1.80 -1.75 -0.38
N ILE A 40 2.22 -1.55 0.87
CA ILE A 40 1.77 -0.44 1.73
C ILE A 40 2.32 0.91 1.26
N ASN A 41 3.41 0.92 0.47
CA ASN A 41 3.85 2.11 -0.24
C ASN A 41 2.93 2.35 -1.44
N THR A 42 1.69 2.71 -1.15
CA THR A 42 0.72 3.25 -2.12
C THR A 42 0.93 4.76 -2.25
N ASP A 43 2.17 5.24 -2.22
CA ASP A 43 2.48 6.62 -2.54
C ASP A 43 2.19 6.78 -4.03
N VAL A 44 0.96 7.23 -4.35
CA VAL A 44 0.53 7.56 -5.71
C VAL A 44 1.24 8.85 -6.11
N THR A 45 2.52 8.72 -6.40
CA THR A 45 3.37 9.76 -6.94
C THR A 45 3.31 9.70 -8.45
N ASN A 46 3.46 10.85 -9.10
CA ASN A 46 3.36 10.99 -10.55
C ASN A 46 1.98 10.71 -11.15
N ILE A 47 0.92 11.20 -10.51
CA ILE A 47 -0.38 11.24 -11.18
C ILE A 47 -0.29 12.30 -12.30
N PRO A 48 -0.46 11.92 -13.58
CA PRO A 48 -0.48 12.88 -14.67
C PRO A 48 -1.77 13.69 -14.59
N VAL A 49 -1.67 14.96 -14.19
CA VAL A 49 -2.81 15.88 -14.08
C VAL A 49 -2.57 17.10 -14.95
N ALA A 50 -3.59 17.50 -15.70
CA ALA A 50 -3.63 18.77 -16.42
C ALA A 50 -4.53 19.74 -15.65
N PHE A 51 -4.07 20.96 -15.44
CA PHE A 51 -4.86 22.00 -14.78
C PHE A 51 -5.40 22.97 -15.84
N VAL A 52 -6.70 23.29 -15.76
CA VAL A 52 -7.35 24.30 -16.61
C VAL A 52 -7.61 25.55 -15.75
N ASP A 53 -6.80 26.60 -15.94
CA ASP A 53 -6.99 27.88 -15.25
C ASP A 53 -7.78 28.87 -16.12
N LEU A 54 -9.09 28.92 -15.90
CA LEU A 54 -10.00 29.84 -16.61
C LEU A 54 -10.03 31.25 -15.99
N ASP A 55 -9.77 31.36 -14.69
CA ASP A 55 -9.86 32.62 -13.93
C ASP A 55 -8.58 33.44 -14.08
N ARG A 56 -7.42 32.80 -14.32
CA ARG A 56 -6.11 33.44 -14.51
C ARG A 56 -5.74 34.44 -13.40
N SER A 57 -6.38 34.34 -12.23
CA SER A 57 -6.18 35.27 -11.13
C SER A 57 -4.92 34.93 -10.34
N ALA A 58 -4.44 35.87 -9.52
CA ALA A 58 -3.34 35.61 -8.60
C ALA A 58 -3.72 34.58 -7.51
N ALA A 59 -5.01 34.43 -7.21
CA ALA A 59 -5.49 33.41 -6.30
C ALA A 59 -5.45 32.01 -6.94
N SER A 60 -5.89 31.89 -8.20
CA SER A 60 -5.85 30.63 -8.96
C SER A 60 -4.41 30.09 -9.08
N ARG A 61 -3.44 30.96 -9.40
CA ARG A 61 -2.01 30.60 -9.47
C ARG A 61 -1.45 30.07 -8.15
N ARG A 62 -1.81 30.67 -7.02
CA ARG A 62 -1.36 30.20 -5.70
C ARG A 62 -1.86 28.80 -5.36
N VAL A 63 -3.07 28.45 -5.81
CA VAL A 63 -3.61 27.09 -5.64
C VAL A 63 -2.85 26.11 -6.52
N LEU A 64 -2.60 26.48 -7.78
CA LEU A 64 -1.80 25.72 -8.73
C LEU A 64 -0.38 25.44 -8.22
N ASP A 65 0.28 26.47 -7.68
CA ASP A 65 1.60 26.35 -7.06
C ASP A 65 1.58 25.42 -5.84
N ALA A 66 0.58 25.57 -4.96
CA ALA A 66 0.45 24.73 -3.77
C ALA A 66 0.20 23.24 -4.10
N VAL A 67 -0.51 22.94 -5.18
CA VAL A 67 -0.78 21.57 -5.63
C VAL A 67 0.44 20.98 -6.34
N THR A 68 1.14 21.77 -7.15
CA THR A 68 2.34 21.34 -7.90
C THR A 68 3.55 21.07 -6.99
N VAL A 69 3.61 21.71 -5.82
CA VAL A 69 4.67 21.48 -4.82
C VAL A 69 4.56 20.10 -4.15
N THR A 70 3.42 19.40 -4.30
CA THR A 70 3.25 18.07 -3.72
C THR A 70 3.73 16.98 -4.69
N ASP A 71 4.53 16.02 -4.22
CA ASP A 71 5.09 14.90 -5.01
C ASP A 71 4.01 13.94 -5.59
N TYR A 72 2.74 14.17 -5.25
CA TYR A 72 1.59 13.43 -5.77
C TYR A 72 1.31 13.72 -7.25
N PHE A 73 1.57 14.95 -7.72
CA PHE A 73 1.18 15.40 -9.05
C PHE A 73 2.40 15.81 -9.87
N THR A 74 2.61 15.17 -11.01
CA THR A 74 3.59 15.66 -11.99
C THR A 74 2.88 16.69 -12.86
N TYR A 75 3.36 17.94 -12.83
CA TYR A 75 2.86 19.00 -13.70
C TYR A 75 3.23 18.70 -15.17
N TYR A 76 2.23 18.37 -15.99
CA TYR A 76 2.44 18.06 -17.41
C TYR A 76 2.13 19.24 -18.35
N ASP A 77 1.06 20.00 -18.13
CA ASP A 77 0.76 21.23 -18.89
C ASP A 77 -0.42 22.03 -18.27
N VAL A 78 -0.53 23.32 -18.59
CA VAL A 78 -1.74 24.13 -18.35
C VAL A 78 -2.59 24.09 -19.62
N ALA A 79 -3.66 23.30 -19.57
CA ALA A 79 -4.60 23.20 -20.67
C ALA A 79 -5.38 24.51 -20.80
N GLN A 80 -5.33 25.13 -21.98
CA GLN A 80 -6.01 26.41 -22.24
C GLN A 80 -7.51 26.25 -22.55
N SER A 81 -8.03 25.02 -22.59
CA SER A 81 -9.42 24.66 -22.87
C SER A 81 -9.67 23.19 -22.50
N GLU A 82 -10.90 22.83 -22.11
CA GLU A 82 -11.32 21.45 -21.76
C GLU A 82 -11.38 20.46 -22.97
N ARG A 83 -10.57 20.67 -24.02
CA ARG A 83 -10.75 20.00 -25.32
C ARG A 83 -9.65 19.03 -25.66
#